data_AF-A0A4Y8VR45-F1
#
_entry.id   AF-A0A4Y8VR45-F1
#
_cell.length_a   1.000
_cell.length_b   1.000
_cell.length_c   1.000
_cell.angle_alpha   90.00
_cell.angle_beta   90.00
_cell.angle_gamma   90.00
#
_symmetry.space_group_name_H-M   'P 1'
#
loop_
_entity.id
_entity.type
_entity.pdbx_description
1 polymer ?
#
loop_
_entity_poly.entity_id
_entity_poly.type
_entity_poly.pdbx_seq_one_letter_code
_entity_poly.pdbx_strand_id
1 'polypeptide(L)'
;MGKIKFVTKVKKVFRDKITGNLLNPGDTLIIENDTARLNLCISKGAVELVSVETESDNKGGNPTTVCVNGTEYDLNKVKEALSVIGAAVNANAGFNGVNNKVASLASDQIEALEAELNK
;
A
#
# COMPACT_ATOMS: atom_id res chain seq x y z
N MET A 1 9.51 0.57 -13.84
CA MET A 1 8.33 -0.32 -13.93
C MET A 1 8.11 -0.88 -12.53
N GLY A 2 6.98 -0.60 -11.90
CA GLY A 2 6.69 -1.10 -10.55
C GLY A 2 6.46 -2.61 -10.58
N LYS A 3 6.94 -3.34 -9.57
CA LYS A 3 6.69 -4.78 -9.49
C LYS A 3 5.23 -5.04 -9.12
N ILE A 4 4.56 -5.92 -9.85
CA ILE A 4 3.22 -6.43 -9.57
C ILE A 4 3.36 -7.83 -8.98
N LYS A 5 2.62 -8.14 -7.92
CA LYS A 5 2.52 -9.47 -7.32
C LYS A 5 1.07 -9.94 -7.37
N PHE A 6 0.87 -11.14 -7.87
CA PHE A 6 -0.43 -11.80 -7.88
C PHE A 6 -0.42 -12.85 -6.77
N VAL A 7 -1.28 -12.66 -5.77
CA VAL A 7 -1.49 -13.65 -4.71
C VAL A 7 -2.61 -14.58 -5.18
N THR A 8 -2.30 -15.86 -5.26
CA THR A 8 -3.23 -16.87 -5.77
C THR A 8 -3.42 -18.02 -4.78
N LYS A 9 -4.60 -18.63 -4.78
CA LYS A 9 -4.92 -19.82 -4.01
C LYS A 9 -4.93 -21.05 -4.90
N VAL A 10 -4.20 -22.08 -4.51
CA VAL A 10 -4.13 -23.34 -5.26
C VAL A 10 -5.43 -24.11 -5.11
N LYS A 11 -5.97 -24.60 -6.22
CA LYS A 11 -7.24 -25.36 -6.29
C LYS A 11 -7.02 -26.84 -6.63
N LYS A 12 -5.90 -27.16 -7.28
CA LYS A 12 -5.55 -28.51 -7.71
C LYS A 12 -4.09 -28.77 -7.40
N VAL A 13 -3.74 -30.01 -7.07
CA VAL A 13 -2.33 -30.40 -6.90
C VAL A 13 -1.57 -30.23 -8.21
N PHE A 14 -0.44 -29.51 -8.20
CA PHE A 14 0.49 -29.46 -9.33
C PHE A 14 1.92 -29.19 -8.87
N ARG A 15 2.89 -29.61 -9.70
CA ARG A 15 4.30 -29.28 -9.49
C ARG A 15 4.63 -27.98 -10.20
N ASP A 16 5.07 -26.98 -9.46
CA ASP A 16 5.53 -25.73 -10.05
C ASP A 16 6.83 -25.97 -10.81
N LYS A 17 6.87 -25.54 -12.07
CA LYS A 17 8.04 -25.72 -12.94
C LYS A 17 9.18 -24.77 -12.61
N ILE A 18 8.88 -23.64 -11.94
CA ILE A 18 9.89 -22.64 -11.59
C ILE A 18 10.57 -23.03 -10.28
N THR A 19 9.80 -23.27 -9.22
CA THR A 19 10.36 -23.63 -7.91
C THR A 19 10.64 -25.13 -7.76
N GLY A 20 10.05 -25.98 -8.59
CA GLY A 20 10.14 -27.44 -8.46
C GLY A 20 9.25 -28.03 -7.35
N ASN A 21 8.54 -27.19 -6.60
CA ASN A 21 7.73 -27.58 -5.45
C ASN A 21 6.40 -28.21 -5.86
N LEU A 22 5.95 -29.20 -5.08
CA LEU A 22 4.60 -29.72 -5.18
C LEU A 22 3.66 -28.81 -4.37
N LEU A 23 2.69 -28.21 -5.05
CA LEU A 23 1.67 -27.35 -4.45
C LEU A 23 0.37 -28.10 -4.31
N ASN A 24 -0.28 -27.96 -3.16
CA ASN A 24 -1.52 -28.63 -2.79
C ASN A 24 -2.70 -27.65 -2.74
N PRO A 25 -3.95 -28.11 -2.92
CA PRO A 25 -5.13 -27.28 -2.74
C PRO A 25 -5.13 -26.57 -1.38
N GLY A 26 -5.36 -25.26 -1.38
CA GLY A 26 -5.29 -24.41 -0.20
C GLY A 26 -3.98 -23.64 -0.05
N ASP A 27 -2.90 -24.10 -0.67
CA ASP A 27 -1.61 -23.39 -0.65
C ASP A 27 -1.72 -22.02 -1.34
N THR A 28 -0.86 -21.10 -0.92
CA THR A 28 -0.73 -19.79 -1.55
C THR A 28 0.45 -19.81 -2.51
N LEU A 29 0.22 -19.39 -3.76
CA LEU A 29 1.25 -19.18 -4.76
C LEU A 29 1.31 -17.70 -5.12
N ILE A 30 2.49 -17.10 -4.97
CA ILE A 30 2.76 -15.71 -5.36
C ILE A 30 3.44 -15.72 -6.72
N ILE A 31 2.89 -14.98 -7.68
CA ILE A 31 3.45 -14.79 -9.02
C ILE A 31 3.84 -13.32 -9.16
N GLU A 32 5.13 -13.05 -9.32
CA GLU A 32 5.64 -11.69 -9.47
C GLU A 32 5.87 -11.35 -10.95
N ASN A 33 5.30 -10.23 -11.40
CA ASN A 33 5.52 -9.62 -12.73
C ASN A 33 5.25 -10.52 -13.94
N ASP A 34 4.45 -11.57 -13.77
CA ASP A 34 4.21 -12.56 -14.84
C ASP A 34 2.71 -12.86 -15.01
N THR A 35 2.06 -11.99 -15.79
CA THR A 35 0.64 -12.14 -16.15
C THR A 35 0.39 -13.35 -17.05
N ALA A 36 1.36 -13.74 -17.88
CA ALA A 36 1.24 -14.89 -18.76
C ALA A 36 1.18 -16.20 -17.94
N ARG A 37 2.04 -16.33 -16.93
CA ARG A 37 2.02 -17.45 -15.98
C ARG A 37 0.72 -17.47 -15.18
N LEU A 38 0.28 -16.32 -14.66
CA LEU A 38 -1.00 -16.24 -13.94
C LEU A 38 -2.16 -16.76 -14.80
N ASN A 39 -2.29 -16.25 -16.03
CA ASN A 39 -3.36 -16.64 -16.95
C ASN A 39 -3.28 -18.13 -17.33
N LEU A 40 -2.06 -18.67 -17.50
CA LEU A 40 -1.87 -20.10 -17.74
C LEU A 40 -2.32 -20.95 -16.54
N CYS A 41 -2.02 -20.53 -15.32
CA CYS A 41 -2.42 -21.24 -14.11
C CYS A 41 -3.95 -21.17 -13.88
N ILE A 42 -4.57 -20.02 -14.14
CA ILE A 42 -6.04 -19.83 -14.05
C ILE A 42 -6.76 -20.65 -15.12
N SER A 43 -6.32 -20.57 -16.39
CA SER A 43 -6.96 -21.30 -17.50
C SER A 43 -6.90 -22.83 -17.34
N LYS A 44 -5.88 -23.35 -16.65
CA LYS A 44 -5.77 -24.76 -16.27
C LYS A 44 -6.61 -25.14 -15.05
N GLY A 45 -7.30 -24.18 -14.41
CA GLY A 45 -8.04 -24.38 -13.17
C GLY A 45 -7.15 -24.76 -11.98
N ALA A 46 -5.85 -24.46 -12.05
CA ALA A 46 -4.88 -24.86 -11.04
C ALA A 46 -4.87 -23.89 -9.84
N VAL A 47 -5.11 -22.61 -10.10
CA VAL A 47 -5.15 -21.54 -9.09
C VAL A 47 -6.33 -20.61 -9.33
N GLU A 48 -6.67 -19.88 -8.28
CA GLU A 48 -7.64 -18.80 -8.26
C GLU A 48 -6.93 -17.51 -7.82
N LEU A 49 -7.16 -16.39 -8.52
CA LEU A 49 -6.59 -15.11 -8.12
C LEU A 49 -7.30 -14.60 -6.86
N VAL A 50 -6.53 -14.24 -5.84
CA VAL A 50 -7.04 -13.73 -4.56
C VAL A 50 -6.87 -12.21 -4.49
N SER A 51 -5.65 -11.72 -4.75
CA SER A 51 -5.35 -10.29 -4.75
C SER A 51 -4.22 -9.95 -5.72
N VAL A 52 -4.14 -8.66 -6.07
CA VAL A 52 -3.06 -8.08 -6.84
C VAL A 52 -2.44 -6.99 -5.98
N GLU A 53 -1.14 -7.08 -5.75
CA GLU A 53 -0.35 -6.10 -5.01
C GLU A 53 0.59 -5.43 -6.00
N THR A 54 0.62 -4.11 -6.08
CA THR A 54 1.66 -3.40 -6.84
C THR A 54 2.71 -2.86 -5.87
N GLU A 55 3.96 -2.61 -6.30
CA GLU A 55 4.99 -1.96 -5.47
C GLU A 55 4.60 -0.53 -5.03
N SER A 56 3.49 0.00 -5.57
CA SER A 56 2.81 1.20 -5.08
C SER A 56 1.88 0.93 -3.89
N ASP A 57 1.49 -0.32 -3.66
CA ASP A 57 0.64 -0.80 -2.57
C ASP A 57 1.46 -1.32 -1.37
N ASN A 58 2.61 -0.71 -1.12
CA ASN A 58 3.33 -0.93 0.13
C ASN A 58 2.60 -0.20 1.27
N LYS A 59 1.47 -0.78 1.72
CA LYS A 59 0.86 -0.73 3.05
C LYS A 59 -0.56 -1.30 2.95
N GLY A 60 -0.68 -2.61 3.14
CA GLY A 60 -1.94 -3.23 3.57
C GLY A 60 -2.32 -2.62 4.92
N GLY A 61 -3.25 -1.66 4.88
CA GLY A 61 -3.65 -0.80 5.97
C GLY A 61 -3.55 0.66 5.53
N ASN A 62 -4.65 1.41 5.56
CA ASN A 62 -4.60 2.86 5.36
C ASN A 62 -3.44 3.41 6.20
N PRO A 63 -2.43 4.08 5.61
CA PRO A 63 -1.28 4.53 6.37
C PRO A 63 -1.79 5.39 7.53
N THR A 64 -1.56 4.91 8.75
CA THR A 64 -1.94 5.62 9.97
C THR A 64 -0.95 6.71 10.30
N THR A 65 0.18 6.78 9.59
CA THR A 65 1.22 7.79 9.78
C THR A 65 1.52 8.57 8.50
N VAL A 66 1.82 9.87 8.67
CA VAL A 66 2.27 10.82 7.64
C VAL A 66 3.65 11.33 8.03
N CYS A 67 4.56 11.40 7.05
CA CYS A 67 5.89 11.93 7.26
C CYS A 67 5.87 13.45 7.06
N VAL A 68 6.28 14.20 8.09
CA VAL A 68 6.49 15.65 8.05
C VAL A 68 7.99 15.86 8.29
N ASN A 69 8.70 16.37 7.28
CA ASN A 69 10.13 16.70 7.36
C ASN A 69 11.05 15.57 7.88
N GLY A 70 10.73 14.31 7.54
CA GLY A 70 11.51 13.15 7.98
C GLY A 70 11.06 12.52 9.30
N THR A 71 10.07 13.11 9.98
CA THR A 71 9.47 12.54 11.21
C THR A 71 8.08 11.98 10.92
N GLU A 72 7.79 10.77 11.39
CA GLU A 72 6.48 10.16 11.24
C GLU A 72 5.52 10.55 12.37
N TYR A 73 4.33 11.02 11.99
CA TYR A 73 3.25 11.43 12.89
C TYR A 73 1.95 10.71 12.56
N ASP A 74 1.07 10.52 13.54
CA ASP A 74 -0.25 9.94 13.30
C ASP A 74 -1.09 10.81 12.35
N LEU A 75 -1.80 10.19 11.41
CA LEU A 75 -2.63 10.85 10.40
C LEU A 75 -3.65 11.80 11.04
N ASN A 76 -4.30 11.39 12.13
CA ASN A 76 -5.31 12.22 12.80
C ASN A 76 -4.65 13.40 13.50
N LYS A 77 -3.50 13.20 14.14
CA LYS A 77 -2.72 14.31 14.71
C LYS A 77 -2.30 15.33 13.65
N VAL A 78 -1.86 14.87 12.48
CA VAL A 78 -1.50 15.78 11.37
C VAL A 78 -2.71 16.53 10.85
N LYS A 79 -3.89 15.90 10.77
CA LYS A 79 -5.13 16.60 10.40
C LYS A 79 -5.52 17.69 11.39
N GLU A 80 -5.45 17.39 12.68
CA GLU A 80 -5.75 18.34 13.75
C GLU A 80 -4.78 19.52 13.71
N ALA A 81 -3.47 19.24 13.62
CA ALA A 81 -2.43 20.27 13.54
C ALA A 81 -2.57 21.13 12.27
N LEU A 82 -2.87 20.52 11.11
CA LEU A 82 -3.17 21.24 9.87
C LEU A 82 -4.36 22.20 10.04
N SER A 83 -5.38 21.80 10.80
CA SER A 83 -6.52 22.68 11.09
C SER A 83 -6.12 23.86 11.97
N VAL A 84 -5.24 23.65 12.97
CA VAL A 84 -4.77 24.71 13.88
C VAL A 84 -3.97 25.78 13.13
N ILE A 85 -3.10 25.37 12.20
CA ILE A 85 -2.27 26.30 11.41
C ILE A 85 -3.02 26.94 10.22
N GLY A 86 -4.34 26.73 10.10
CA GLY A 86 -5.16 27.29 9.01
C GLY A 86 -4.99 26.58 7.66
N ALA A 87 -4.37 25.40 7.63
CA ALA A 87 -4.13 24.57 6.46
C ALA A 87 -5.04 23.33 6.41
N ALA A 88 -6.28 23.46 6.91
CA ALA A 88 -7.23 22.36 7.08
C ALA A 88 -7.43 21.53 5.81
N VAL A 89 -7.66 20.23 6.01
CA VAL A 89 -8.05 19.27 4.97
C VAL A 89 -9.52 18.85 5.17
N ASN A 90 -10.12 18.25 4.16
CA ASN A 90 -11.45 17.67 4.28
C ASN A 90 -11.46 16.61 5.41
N ALA A 91 -12.53 16.57 6.22
CA ALA A 91 -12.70 15.59 7.29
C ALA A 91 -12.54 14.13 6.80
N ASN A 92 -13.00 13.84 5.57
CA ASN A 92 -12.91 12.53 4.94
C ASN A 92 -11.58 12.28 4.19
N ALA A 93 -10.60 13.19 4.29
CA ALA A 93 -9.32 13.04 3.60
C ALA A 93 -8.56 11.82 4.16
N GLY A 94 -8.24 10.86 3.29
CA GLY A 94 -7.32 9.77 3.63
C GLY A 94 -5.85 10.21 3.59
N PHE A 95 -4.93 9.26 3.81
CA PHE A 95 -3.48 9.49 3.78
C PHE A 95 -3.04 10.32 2.56
N ASN A 96 -3.47 9.95 1.36
CA ASN A 96 -3.09 10.67 0.13
C ASN A 96 -3.50 12.15 0.16
N GLY A 97 -4.67 12.47 0.72
CA GLY A 97 -5.14 13.85 0.83
C GLY A 97 -4.32 14.66 1.83
N VAL A 98 -4.00 14.07 2.98
CA VAL A 98 -3.16 14.70 4.01
C VAL A 98 -1.72 14.87 3.51
N ASN A 99 -1.14 13.82 2.93
CA ASN A 99 0.22 13.82 2.40
C ASN A 99 0.42 14.86 1.30
N ASN A 100 -0.55 14.95 0.36
CA ASN A 100 -0.51 15.99 -0.68
C ASN A 100 -0.63 17.40 -0.09
N LYS A 101 -1.43 17.58 0.96
CA LYS A 101 -1.54 18.88 1.62
C LYS A 101 -0.23 19.27 2.28
N VAL A 102 0.38 18.37 3.06
CA VAL A 102 1.68 18.58 3.70
C VAL A 102 2.75 18.93 2.67
N ALA A 103 2.81 18.20 1.55
CA ALA A 103 3.76 18.46 0.47
C ALA A 103 3.55 19.81 -0.25
N SER A 104 2.36 20.40 -0.14
CA SER A 104 2.02 21.71 -0.73
C SER A 104 2.25 22.91 0.19
N LEU A 105 2.65 22.67 1.45
CA LEU A 105 2.90 23.73 2.42
C LEU A 105 4.20 24.47 2.09
N ALA A 106 4.20 25.77 2.35
CA ALA A 106 5.43 26.56 2.35
C ALA A 106 6.28 26.25 3.60
N SER A 107 7.57 26.56 3.56
CA SER A 107 8.51 26.29 4.66
C SER A 107 8.00 26.82 6.01
N ASP A 108 7.54 28.07 6.07
CA ASP A 108 7.01 28.68 7.29
C ASP A 108 5.79 27.91 7.87
N GLN A 109 4.98 27.31 7.00
CA GLN A 109 3.83 26.50 7.41
C GLN A 109 4.24 25.09 7.85
N ILE A 110 5.32 24.54 7.28
CA ILE A 110 5.90 23.28 7.71
C ILE A 110 6.49 23.44 9.12
N GLU A 111 7.21 24.52 9.38
CA GLU A 111 7.75 24.83 10.71
C GLU A 111 6.61 25.01 11.73
N ALA A 112 5.54 25.72 11.37
CA ALA A 112 4.36 25.85 12.22
C ALA A 112 3.66 24.51 12.47
N LEU A 113 3.59 23.63 11.46
CA LEU A 113 3.02 22.29 11.57
C LEU A 113 3.85 21.42 12.52
N GLU A 114 5.17 21.42 12.39
CA GLU A 114 6.08 20.67 13.27
C GLU A 114 6.01 21.19 14.71
N ALA A 115 5.96 22.51 14.90
CA ALA A 115 5.82 23.11 16.21
C ALA A 115 4.50 22.68 16.87
N GLU A 116 3.40 22.59 16.12
CA GLU A 116 2.12 22.12 16.63
C GLU A 116 2.12 20.62 16.94
N LEU A 117 2.77 19.80 16.09
CA LEU A 117 2.84 18.35 16.27
C LEU A 117 3.71 17.89 17.45
N ASN A 118 4.64 18.73 17.90
CA ASN A 118 5.58 18.45 18.99
C ASN A 118 5.19 19.13 20.33
N LYS A 119 4.02 19.76 20.40
CA LYS A 119 3.42 20.24 21.66
C LYS A 119 2.85 19.08 22.49
#